data_AF-A0A0P6Y203-F1
#
_entry.id   AF-A0A0P6Y203-F1
#
_cell.length_a   1.000
_cell.length_b   1.000
_cell.length_c   1.000
_cell.angle_alpha   90.00
_cell.angle_beta   90.00
_cell.angle_gamma   90.00
#
_symmetry.space_group_name_H-M   'P 1'
#
loop_
_entity.id
_entity.type
_entity.pdbx_description
1 polymer ?
#
loop_
_entity_poly.entity_id
_entity_poly.type
_entity_poly.pdbx_seq_one_letter_code
_entity_poly.pdbx_strand_id
1 'polypeptide(L)'
;MTTQKTSNIQETILNQVQTLNESSAFLEWKGKELTRFEEDDLVIINNSFLFRDQFQTNKNPSYLCMMAADGSDFNIKNLALVDGIQVNSDFKYISKKSKNLPNKQSITNAIEGELASLGRMVFILIGKVNATEQFSETINHALFNEIQIDPTLPNSLTVAQPLIQVQNLPDEELLLDEVEKAVPLPDNFYKPFHDAYIKLKKKCFASLQVPKPGEKVTVGFLDEVANALARQADEYHASLQKCGPQLDQNQAEFNNVLRIAYDFESDAVRILRLLMSVCDLKPIILWMTLSAHHNLSEAFRCLPRSRDQNKPSLSNYREMIHGARNRAFHNLLPFGQSIQVDLDGINIKAKRLRLFSEYKLKSENVFDFEDKQLVEILTEFTRADEKYVTPDFWKRNHDVMIATAQLVAAVSDAIKALNLLHV
;
A
#
# COMPACT_ATOMS: atom_id res chain seq x y z
N MET A 1 -15.49 18.05 -30.01
CA MET A 1 -14.89 18.04 -28.66
C MET A 1 -14.47 16.64 -28.21
N THR A 2 -15.26 15.59 -28.43
CA THR A 2 -14.91 14.19 -28.10
C THR A 2 -13.59 13.73 -28.71
N THR A 3 -13.34 14.05 -29.98
CA THR A 3 -12.13 13.63 -30.73
C THR A 3 -10.82 14.16 -30.12
N GLN A 4 -10.80 15.40 -29.62
CA GLN A 4 -9.60 15.97 -28.97
C GLN A 4 -9.32 15.32 -27.61
N LYS A 5 -10.38 15.00 -26.84
CA LYS A 5 -10.24 14.33 -25.54
C LYS A 5 -9.66 12.92 -25.71
N THR A 6 -10.21 12.17 -26.66
CA THR A 6 -9.71 10.83 -27.00
C THR A 6 -8.26 10.89 -27.48
N SER A 7 -7.88 11.91 -28.26
CA SER A 7 -6.51 12.11 -28.73
C SER A 7 -5.51 12.28 -27.58
N ASN A 8 -5.81 13.12 -26.58
CA ASN A 8 -4.89 13.37 -25.46
C ASN A 8 -4.66 12.12 -24.60
N ILE A 9 -5.73 11.34 -24.36
CA ILE A 9 -5.64 10.08 -23.61
C ILE A 9 -4.85 9.05 -24.41
N GLN A 10 -5.13 8.94 -25.71
CA GLN A 10 -4.41 8.04 -26.60
C GLN A 10 -2.91 8.36 -26.63
N GLU A 11 -2.54 9.63 -26.71
CA GLU A 11 -1.15 10.09 -26.60
C GLU A 11 -0.52 9.71 -25.25
N THR A 12 -1.26 9.87 -24.16
CA THR A 12 -0.79 9.43 -22.82
C THR A 12 -0.50 7.93 -22.81
N ILE A 13 -1.42 7.10 -23.30
CA ILE A 13 -1.26 5.65 -23.36
C ILE A 13 -0.08 5.27 -24.28
N LEU A 14 0.06 5.93 -25.43
CA LEU A 14 1.18 5.73 -26.34
C LEU A 14 2.52 6.00 -25.66
N ASN A 15 2.63 7.09 -24.91
CA ASN A 15 3.84 7.43 -24.15
C ASN A 15 4.16 6.36 -23.09
N GLN A 16 3.14 5.86 -22.38
CA GLN A 16 3.34 4.79 -21.40
C GLN A 16 3.84 3.49 -22.05
N VAL A 17 3.28 3.12 -23.21
CA VAL A 17 3.72 1.95 -23.97
C VAL A 17 5.12 2.15 -24.54
N GLN A 18 5.45 3.36 -25.00
CA GLN A 18 6.80 3.69 -25.47
C GLN A 18 7.84 3.52 -24.37
N THR A 19 7.60 4.10 -23.18
CA THR A 19 8.49 3.94 -22.02
C THR A 19 8.67 2.47 -21.65
N LEU A 20 7.61 1.66 -21.75
CA LEU A 20 7.70 0.23 -21.51
C LEU A 20 8.52 -0.50 -22.58
N ASN A 21 8.33 -0.16 -23.86
CA ASN A 21 9.06 -0.72 -25.00
C ASN A 21 10.57 -0.42 -24.93
N GLU A 22 10.95 0.69 -24.31
CA GLU A 22 12.34 1.09 -24.07
C GLU A 22 12.94 0.51 -22.77
N SER A 23 12.12 -0.14 -21.93
CA SER A 23 12.60 -0.69 -20.65
C SER A 23 13.56 -1.86 -20.85
N SER A 24 14.54 -1.99 -19.95
CA SER A 24 15.51 -3.09 -19.97
C SER A 24 14.84 -4.46 -19.90
N ALA A 25 13.78 -4.59 -19.08
CA ALA A 25 13.03 -5.84 -18.94
C ALA A 25 12.33 -6.25 -20.25
N PHE A 26 11.72 -5.29 -20.96
CA PHE A 26 11.11 -5.58 -22.26
C PHE A 26 12.16 -5.94 -23.31
N LEU A 27 13.28 -5.21 -23.36
CA LEU A 27 14.37 -5.50 -24.30
C LEU A 27 15.00 -6.87 -24.04
N GLU A 28 15.19 -7.24 -22.77
CA GLU A 28 15.67 -8.57 -22.38
C GLU A 28 14.67 -9.67 -22.75
N TRP A 29 13.38 -9.45 -22.47
CA TRP A 29 12.31 -10.36 -22.88
C TRP A 29 12.25 -10.52 -24.41
N LYS A 30 12.28 -9.41 -25.16
CA LYS A 30 12.30 -9.39 -26.63
C LYS A 30 13.52 -10.16 -27.16
N GLY A 31 14.70 -9.93 -26.60
CA GLY A 31 15.92 -10.64 -27.01
C GLY A 31 15.89 -12.15 -26.76
N LYS A 32 15.17 -12.61 -25.72
CA LYS A 32 15.04 -14.04 -25.38
C LYS A 32 13.93 -14.73 -26.18
N GLU A 33 12.76 -14.12 -26.26
CA GLU A 33 11.54 -14.75 -26.79
C GLU A 33 11.31 -14.46 -28.28
N LEU A 34 11.89 -13.37 -28.82
CA LEU A 34 11.58 -12.86 -30.17
C LEU A 34 12.83 -12.76 -31.04
N THR A 35 13.38 -13.92 -31.41
CA THR A 35 14.50 -13.98 -32.37
C THR A 35 14.06 -13.64 -33.80
N ARG A 36 12.78 -13.87 -34.15
CA ARG A 36 12.13 -13.49 -35.40
C ARG A 36 10.65 -13.23 -35.17
N PHE A 37 10.11 -12.21 -35.82
CA PHE A 37 8.68 -11.93 -35.88
C PHE A 37 8.32 -11.34 -37.25
N GLU A 38 7.07 -11.49 -37.66
CA GLU A 38 6.54 -11.00 -38.93
C GLU A 38 5.63 -9.78 -38.66
N GLU A 39 5.46 -8.93 -39.67
CA GLU A 39 4.42 -7.88 -39.66
C GLU A 39 3.06 -8.49 -39.26
N ASP A 40 2.28 -7.76 -38.46
CA ASP A 40 1.01 -8.16 -37.83
C ASP A 40 1.09 -9.21 -36.70
N ASP A 41 2.29 -9.69 -36.34
CA ASP A 41 2.42 -10.42 -35.08
C ASP A 41 2.09 -9.52 -33.88
N LEU A 42 1.61 -10.12 -32.80
CA LEU A 42 1.10 -9.41 -31.63
C LEU A 42 2.03 -9.57 -30.43
N VAL A 43 2.25 -8.46 -29.71
CA VAL A 43 2.79 -8.48 -28.35
C VAL A 43 1.74 -7.94 -27.40
N ILE A 44 1.28 -8.82 -26.53
CA ILE A 44 0.30 -8.52 -25.50
C ILE A 44 1.02 -8.09 -24.25
N ILE A 45 0.60 -6.95 -23.70
CA ILE A 45 1.10 -6.44 -22.43
C ILE A 45 0.15 -6.88 -21.32
N ASN A 46 0.69 -7.49 -20.27
CA ASN A 46 -0.11 -7.90 -19.12
C ASN A 46 -0.69 -6.67 -18.42
N ASN A 47 -1.93 -6.78 -17.98
CA ASN A 47 -2.62 -5.73 -17.22
C ASN A 47 -2.50 -5.95 -15.69
N SER A 48 -1.54 -6.79 -15.28
CA SER A 48 -1.25 -7.08 -13.88
C SER A 48 0.18 -7.57 -13.76
N PHE A 49 1.05 -6.80 -13.10
CA PHE A 49 2.48 -7.11 -12.95
C PHE A 49 2.83 -7.68 -11.57
N LEU A 50 1.98 -7.45 -10.56
CA LEU A 50 2.08 -8.08 -9.23
C LEU A 50 1.11 -9.27 -9.08
N PHE A 51 1.48 -10.24 -8.25
CA PHE A 51 0.65 -11.36 -7.87
C PHE A 51 -0.58 -10.87 -7.10
N ARG A 52 -1.73 -11.46 -7.41
CA ARG A 52 -3.02 -11.03 -6.87
C ARG A 52 -3.42 -11.93 -5.72
N ASP A 53 -3.06 -11.54 -4.51
CA ASP A 53 -3.57 -12.17 -3.29
C ASP A 53 -4.62 -11.28 -2.62
N GLN A 54 -5.71 -11.88 -2.12
CA GLN A 54 -6.71 -11.19 -1.29
C GLN A 54 -7.37 -9.94 -1.93
N PHE A 55 -7.46 -9.90 -3.27
CA PHE A 55 -8.18 -8.85 -3.99
C PHE A 55 -9.69 -9.11 -3.99
N GLN A 56 -10.49 -8.05 -3.88
CA GLN A 56 -11.95 -8.13 -3.98
C GLN A 56 -12.46 -8.04 -5.44
N THR A 57 -11.59 -7.63 -6.37
CA THR A 57 -11.91 -7.48 -7.79
C THR A 57 -11.36 -8.63 -8.63
N ASN A 58 -12.06 -8.91 -9.73
CA ASN A 58 -11.54 -9.78 -10.79
C ASN A 58 -10.63 -8.97 -11.72
N LYS A 59 -9.58 -9.62 -12.21
CA LYS A 59 -8.67 -9.06 -13.22
C LYS A 59 -9.46 -8.66 -14.47
N ASN A 60 -9.22 -7.46 -14.99
CA ASN A 60 -9.83 -7.02 -16.24
C ASN A 60 -9.47 -7.99 -17.40
N PRO A 61 -10.43 -8.39 -18.25
CA PRO A 61 -10.16 -9.34 -19.33
C PRO A 61 -9.45 -8.74 -20.55
N SER A 62 -9.40 -7.40 -20.65
CA SER A 62 -8.85 -6.68 -21.78
C SER A 62 -7.37 -6.34 -21.58
N TYR A 63 -6.57 -6.57 -22.61
CA TYR A 63 -5.12 -6.32 -22.61
C TYR A 63 -4.74 -5.37 -23.73
N LEU A 64 -3.77 -4.49 -23.45
CA LEU A 64 -3.12 -3.69 -24.50
C LEU A 64 -2.26 -4.60 -25.38
N CYS A 65 -2.29 -4.34 -26.67
CA CYS A 65 -1.57 -5.08 -27.69
C CYS A 65 -0.81 -4.11 -28.61
N MET A 66 0.46 -4.41 -28.84
CA MET A 66 1.28 -3.81 -29.89
C MET A 66 1.33 -4.75 -31.09
N MET A 67 1.37 -4.20 -32.31
CA MET A 67 1.55 -4.97 -33.53
C MET A 67 2.98 -4.78 -34.05
N ALA A 68 3.60 -5.86 -34.50
CA ALA A 68 4.90 -5.81 -35.16
C ALA A 68 4.82 -4.99 -36.46
N ALA A 69 5.79 -4.08 -36.64
CA ALA A 69 6.02 -3.39 -37.90
C ALA A 69 6.97 -4.19 -38.80
N ASP A 70 6.98 -3.89 -40.10
CA ASP A 70 8.07 -4.29 -40.97
C ASP A 70 9.39 -3.64 -40.48
N GLY A 71 10.46 -4.42 -40.33
CA GLY A 71 11.79 -3.88 -39.99
C GLY A 71 12.27 -3.95 -38.53
N SER A 72 11.87 -4.96 -37.75
CA SER A 72 12.44 -5.34 -36.42
C SER A 72 11.98 -4.54 -35.18
N ASP A 73 10.96 -3.70 -35.30
CA ASP A 73 10.37 -3.02 -34.14
C ASP A 73 8.85 -3.11 -34.06
N PHE A 74 8.30 -2.82 -32.88
CA PHE A 74 6.86 -2.81 -32.65
C PHE A 74 6.29 -1.44 -33.02
N ASN A 75 5.22 -1.46 -33.82
CA ASN A 75 4.50 -0.24 -34.14
C ASN A 75 3.64 0.17 -32.94
N ILE A 76 4.25 0.92 -32.03
CA ILE A 76 3.56 1.48 -30.87
C ILE A 76 2.44 2.44 -31.26
N LYS A 77 2.42 3.00 -32.49
CA LYS A 77 1.33 3.91 -32.93
C LYS A 77 0.03 3.16 -33.21
N ASN A 78 0.09 1.86 -33.48
CA ASN A 78 -1.07 1.03 -33.77
C ASN A 78 -1.40 0.13 -32.58
N LEU A 79 -1.84 0.73 -31.47
CA LEU A 79 -2.32 -0.01 -30.30
C LEU A 79 -3.74 -0.54 -30.52
N ALA A 80 -3.99 -1.72 -29.97
CA ALA A 80 -5.32 -2.33 -29.90
C ALA A 80 -5.57 -2.92 -28.51
N LEU A 81 -6.83 -3.18 -28.20
CA LEU A 81 -7.20 -4.10 -27.12
C LEU A 81 -7.52 -5.47 -27.66
N VAL A 82 -7.17 -6.48 -26.87
CA VAL A 82 -7.52 -7.87 -27.10
C VAL A 82 -8.13 -8.48 -25.86
N ASP A 83 -9.05 -9.43 -26.05
CA ASP A 83 -9.71 -10.19 -24.99
C ASP A 83 -9.58 -11.71 -25.22
N GLY A 84 -10.16 -12.51 -24.32
CA GLY A 84 -10.22 -13.97 -24.48
C GLY A 84 -8.89 -14.71 -24.34
N ILE A 85 -7.84 -14.04 -23.84
CA ILE A 85 -6.50 -14.61 -23.71
C ILE A 85 -6.04 -14.70 -22.25
N GLN A 86 -5.28 -15.75 -21.95
CA GLN A 86 -4.58 -15.90 -20.68
C GLN A 86 -3.13 -15.42 -20.84
N VAL A 87 -2.74 -14.48 -19.98
CA VAL A 87 -1.40 -13.89 -19.91
C VAL A 87 -0.85 -14.09 -18.50
N ASN A 88 0.19 -14.91 -18.39
CA ASN A 88 0.83 -15.32 -17.13
C ASN A 88 2.25 -14.73 -16.93
N SER A 89 2.82 -14.11 -17.95
CA SER A 89 4.05 -13.32 -17.95
C SER A 89 3.75 -11.84 -18.14
N ASP A 90 4.73 -10.94 -18.03
CA ASP A 90 4.52 -9.50 -18.28
C ASP A 90 4.19 -9.20 -19.74
N PHE A 91 4.74 -9.99 -20.65
CA PHE A 91 4.55 -9.87 -22.09
C PHE A 91 4.27 -11.25 -22.69
N LYS A 92 3.42 -11.29 -23.72
CA LYS A 92 3.11 -12.51 -24.46
C LYS A 92 3.12 -12.24 -25.96
N TYR A 93 3.92 -13.00 -26.69
CA TYR A 93 3.92 -12.98 -28.15
C TYR A 93 2.85 -13.93 -28.71
N ILE A 94 2.17 -13.50 -29.77
CA ILE A 94 1.24 -14.32 -30.55
C ILE A 94 1.51 -14.06 -32.03
N SER A 95 1.89 -15.11 -32.76
CA SER A 95 2.07 -15.01 -34.20
C SER A 95 0.73 -14.79 -34.91
N LYS A 96 0.72 -14.00 -36.00
CA LYS A 96 -0.44 -13.85 -36.89
C LYS A 96 -0.95 -15.16 -37.48
N LYS A 97 -0.08 -16.18 -37.54
CA LYS A 97 -0.41 -17.54 -38.02
C LYS A 97 -1.06 -18.41 -36.95
N SER A 98 -1.20 -17.90 -35.72
CA SER A 98 -1.88 -18.61 -34.62
C SER A 98 -3.33 -18.89 -34.97
N LYS A 99 -3.78 -20.13 -34.74
CA LYS A 99 -5.19 -20.52 -34.90
C LYS A 99 -6.11 -19.85 -33.88
N ASN A 100 -5.54 -19.33 -32.78
CA ASN A 100 -6.25 -18.70 -31.68
C ASN A 100 -5.85 -17.21 -31.60
N LEU A 101 -5.92 -16.50 -32.72
CA LEU A 101 -5.67 -15.06 -32.74
C LEU A 101 -6.85 -14.35 -32.04
N PRO A 102 -6.60 -13.50 -31.03
CA PRO A 102 -7.67 -12.82 -30.33
C PRO A 102 -8.32 -11.75 -31.21
N ASN A 103 -9.57 -11.43 -30.90
CA ASN A 103 -10.25 -10.31 -31.52
C ASN A 103 -9.59 -9.00 -31.11
N LYS A 104 -9.47 -8.07 -32.06
CA LYS A 104 -8.84 -6.77 -31.84
C LYS A 104 -9.92 -5.68 -31.85
N GLN A 105 -9.91 -4.84 -30.82
CA GLN A 105 -10.65 -3.58 -30.79
C GLN A 105 -9.67 -2.42 -30.93
N SER A 106 -10.01 -1.41 -31.73
CA SER A 106 -9.18 -0.20 -31.85
C SER A 106 -9.08 0.51 -30.49
N ILE A 107 -7.90 1.04 -30.16
CA ILE A 107 -7.68 1.76 -28.90
C ILE A 107 -8.62 2.97 -28.77
N THR A 108 -8.91 3.65 -29.87
CA THR A 108 -9.86 4.78 -29.91
C THR A 108 -11.26 4.37 -29.44
N ASN A 109 -11.82 3.30 -29.99
CA ASN A 109 -13.15 2.83 -29.61
C ASN A 109 -13.18 2.33 -28.15
N ALA A 110 -12.08 1.73 -27.70
CA ALA A 110 -11.96 1.29 -26.31
C ALA A 110 -11.93 2.47 -25.33
N ILE A 111 -11.15 3.51 -25.63
CA ILE A 111 -11.11 4.75 -24.82
C ILE A 111 -12.50 5.37 -24.74
N GLU A 112 -13.22 5.46 -25.87
CA GLU A 112 -14.59 6.02 -25.88
C GLU A 112 -15.56 5.20 -25.02
N GLY A 113 -15.49 3.87 -25.09
CA GLY A 113 -16.28 2.98 -24.23
C GLY A 113 -15.96 3.13 -22.74
N GLU A 114 -14.67 3.20 -22.39
CA GLU A 114 -14.24 3.41 -21.02
C GLU A 114 -14.64 4.78 -20.47
N LEU A 115 -14.49 5.84 -21.27
CA LEU A 115 -14.93 7.19 -20.90
C LEU A 115 -16.44 7.26 -20.68
N ALA A 116 -17.23 6.61 -21.55
CA ALA A 116 -18.69 6.57 -21.41
C ALA A 116 -19.14 5.82 -20.15
N SER A 117 -18.35 4.84 -19.68
CA SER A 117 -18.63 4.07 -18.46
C SER A 117 -17.91 4.62 -17.21
N LEU A 118 -17.15 5.71 -17.33
CA LEU A 118 -16.38 6.29 -16.24
C LEU A 118 -17.31 6.99 -15.24
N GLY A 119 -17.72 6.25 -14.21
CA GLY A 119 -18.50 6.79 -13.10
C GLY A 119 -17.70 7.78 -12.24
N ARG A 120 -18.43 8.60 -11.47
CA ARG A 120 -17.86 9.71 -10.69
C ARG A 120 -17.11 9.30 -9.42
N MET A 121 -17.34 8.09 -8.90
CA MET A 121 -16.75 7.64 -7.62
C MET A 121 -15.22 7.60 -7.64
N VAL A 122 -14.60 7.35 -8.80
CA VAL A 122 -13.13 7.30 -8.91
C VAL A 122 -12.48 8.64 -8.59
N PHE A 123 -13.18 9.76 -8.78
CA PHE A 123 -12.66 11.10 -8.53
C PHE A 123 -12.58 11.46 -7.04
N ILE A 124 -13.11 10.61 -6.14
CA ILE A 124 -12.84 10.72 -4.69
C ILE A 124 -11.33 10.69 -4.42
N LEU A 125 -10.59 9.90 -5.19
CA LEU A 125 -9.14 9.73 -5.03
C LEU A 125 -8.34 11.01 -5.32
N ILE A 126 -8.92 11.96 -6.05
CA ILE A 126 -8.31 13.27 -6.32
C ILE A 126 -9.08 14.41 -5.63
N GLY A 127 -9.99 14.07 -4.71
CA GLY A 127 -10.75 15.07 -3.96
C GLY A 127 -9.86 15.89 -3.05
N LYS A 128 -10.22 17.16 -2.83
CA LYS A 128 -9.52 18.04 -1.91
C LYS A 128 -10.00 17.77 -0.48
N VAL A 129 -9.07 17.45 0.41
CA VAL A 129 -9.36 17.32 1.83
C VAL A 129 -9.44 18.72 2.44
N ASN A 130 -10.61 19.08 2.97
CA ASN A 130 -10.86 20.34 3.64
C ASN A 130 -11.08 20.05 5.13
N ALA A 131 -10.15 20.52 5.97
CA ALA A 131 -10.35 20.59 7.42
C ALA A 131 -10.93 21.98 7.73
N THR A 132 -12.22 22.19 7.49
CA THR A 132 -12.91 23.47 7.78
C THR A 132 -13.96 23.33 8.87
N GLU A 133 -14.32 22.10 9.22
CA GLU A 133 -15.30 21.80 10.26
C GLU A 133 -14.69 22.10 11.63
N GLN A 134 -15.48 22.73 12.50
CA GLN A 134 -15.14 22.90 13.90
C GLN A 134 -15.81 21.80 14.70
N PHE A 135 -15.06 21.23 15.65
CA PHE A 135 -15.58 20.20 16.55
C PHE A 135 -15.31 20.62 17.98
N SER A 136 -16.25 20.37 18.88
CA SER A 136 -16.01 20.64 20.29
C SER A 136 -16.60 19.56 21.18
N GLU A 137 -15.98 19.36 22.35
CA GLU A 137 -16.47 18.46 23.38
C GLU A 137 -16.32 19.09 24.76
N THR A 138 -17.29 18.81 25.62
CA THR A 138 -17.30 19.32 27.00
C THR A 138 -16.37 18.50 27.88
N ILE A 139 -15.42 19.17 28.54
CA ILE A 139 -14.53 18.60 29.55
C ILE A 139 -15.26 18.43 30.90
N ASN A 140 -16.26 19.28 31.19
CA ASN A 140 -16.99 19.30 32.46
C ASN A 140 -16.10 19.52 33.70
N HIS A 141 -15.14 20.43 33.61
CA HIS A 141 -14.27 20.79 34.73
C HIS A 141 -14.29 22.31 34.99
N ALA A 142 -14.11 22.74 36.24
CA ALA A 142 -14.25 24.16 36.61
C ALA A 142 -13.22 25.09 35.92
N LEU A 143 -12.03 24.57 35.59
CA LEU A 143 -10.97 25.33 34.91
C LEU A 143 -11.23 25.48 33.41
N PHE A 144 -11.62 24.39 32.77
CA PHE A 144 -11.93 24.35 31.34
C PHE A 144 -13.19 23.54 31.15
N ASN A 145 -14.17 24.15 30.50
CA ASN A 145 -15.44 23.52 30.20
C ASN A 145 -15.41 22.78 28.88
N GLU A 146 -14.55 23.18 27.94
CA GLU A 146 -14.61 22.72 26.55
C GLU A 146 -13.22 22.64 25.92
N ILE A 147 -13.06 21.64 25.05
CA ILE A 147 -11.97 21.53 24.08
C ILE A 147 -12.57 21.63 22.68
N GLN A 148 -11.97 22.46 21.82
CA GLN A 148 -12.44 22.72 20.47
C GLN A 148 -11.30 22.56 19.45
N ILE A 149 -11.58 21.87 18.35
CA ILE A 149 -10.77 21.91 17.13
C ILE A 149 -11.33 23.03 16.25
N ASP A 150 -10.50 24.02 15.95
CA ASP A 150 -10.81 25.07 15.00
C ASP A 150 -9.64 25.24 14.01
N PRO A 151 -9.75 24.65 12.81
CA PRO A 151 -8.69 24.73 11.80
C PRO A 151 -8.36 26.14 11.33
N THR A 152 -9.22 27.13 11.61
CA THR A 152 -9.05 28.53 11.20
C THR A 152 -8.19 29.34 12.18
N LEU A 153 -7.79 28.76 13.31
CA LEU A 153 -6.95 29.43 14.30
C LEU A 153 -5.61 29.87 13.71
N PRO A 154 -5.12 31.07 14.06
CA PRO A 154 -3.81 31.55 13.63
C PRO A 154 -2.65 30.84 14.34
N ASN A 155 -2.89 30.33 15.55
CA ASN A 155 -1.93 29.59 16.37
C ASN A 155 -2.37 28.13 16.50
N SER A 156 -1.42 27.21 16.66
CA SER A 156 -1.69 25.77 16.83
C SER A 156 -2.52 25.45 18.08
N LEU A 157 -2.37 26.26 19.14
CA LEU A 157 -3.06 26.13 20.42
C LEU A 157 -3.37 27.52 20.99
N THR A 158 -4.57 27.67 21.54
CA THR A 158 -4.99 28.81 22.35
C THR A 158 -5.60 28.29 23.65
N VAL A 159 -4.97 28.61 24.77
CA VAL A 159 -5.45 28.22 26.11
C VAL A 159 -6.00 29.47 26.80
N ALA A 160 -7.32 29.56 26.88
CA ALA A 160 -7.98 30.70 27.52
C ALA A 160 -9.26 30.21 28.21
N GLN A 161 -9.29 30.24 29.55
CA GLN A 161 -10.44 29.75 30.30
C GLN A 161 -11.74 30.44 29.83
N PRO A 162 -12.83 29.68 29.60
CA PRO A 162 -13.02 28.26 29.93
C PRO A 162 -12.73 27.28 28.78
N LEU A 163 -11.97 27.67 27.76
CA LEU A 163 -11.83 26.97 26.48
C LEU A 163 -10.37 26.62 26.15
N ILE A 164 -10.17 25.40 25.65
CA ILE A 164 -8.92 24.98 25.00
C ILE A 164 -9.21 24.86 23.51
N GLN A 165 -8.58 25.70 22.69
CA GLN A 165 -8.75 25.63 21.23
C GLN A 165 -7.47 25.14 20.57
N VAL A 166 -7.57 24.14 19.71
CA VAL A 166 -6.47 23.61 18.92
C VAL A 166 -6.77 23.73 17.44
N GLN A 167 -5.76 24.04 16.63
CA GLN A 167 -5.93 24.09 15.17
C GLN A 167 -6.17 22.67 14.61
N ASN A 168 -5.38 21.72 15.09
CA ASN A 168 -5.51 20.29 14.83
C ASN A 168 -5.31 19.56 16.15
N LEU A 169 -6.02 18.46 16.38
CA LEU A 169 -5.89 17.68 17.61
C LEU A 169 -4.53 16.95 17.64
N PRO A 170 -3.57 17.35 18.49
CA PRO A 170 -2.27 16.67 18.56
C PRO A 170 -2.40 15.42 19.44
N ASP A 171 -1.27 14.74 19.72
CA ASP A 171 -1.25 13.70 20.73
C ASP A 171 -1.74 14.23 22.09
N GLU A 172 -2.41 13.38 22.86
CA GLU A 172 -3.05 13.77 24.11
C GLU A 172 -2.02 14.27 25.13
N GLU A 173 -0.90 13.58 25.27
CA GLU A 173 0.16 13.94 26.23
C GLU A 173 0.79 15.28 25.85
N LEU A 174 1.07 15.47 24.55
CA LEU A 174 1.59 16.75 24.04
C LEU A 174 0.61 17.90 24.27
N LEU A 175 -0.70 17.66 24.10
CA LEU A 175 -1.70 18.70 24.38
C LEU A 175 -1.74 19.05 25.85
N LEU A 176 -1.74 18.04 26.73
CA LEU A 176 -1.73 18.23 28.17
C LEU A 176 -0.50 19.02 28.62
N ASP A 177 0.69 18.65 28.13
CA ASP A 177 1.94 19.35 28.44
C ASP A 177 1.88 20.83 28.06
N GLU A 178 1.35 21.15 26.87
CA GLU A 178 1.22 22.54 26.43
C GLU A 178 0.15 23.33 27.21
N VAL A 179 -0.95 22.67 27.61
CA VAL A 179 -1.97 23.29 28.46
C VAL A 179 -1.42 23.55 29.86
N GLU A 180 -0.65 22.61 30.42
CA GLU A 180 -0.06 22.71 31.76
C GLU A 180 0.99 23.83 31.85
N LYS A 181 1.74 24.07 30.76
CA LYS A 181 2.64 25.24 30.63
C LYS A 181 1.91 26.57 30.72
N ALA A 182 0.65 26.62 30.26
CA ALA A 182 -0.15 27.83 30.28
C ALA A 182 -0.90 28.02 31.61
N VAL A 183 -1.42 26.94 32.19
CA VAL A 183 -2.20 26.94 33.44
C VAL A 183 -1.90 25.67 34.24
N PRO A 184 -1.50 25.77 35.54
CA PRO A 184 -1.32 24.60 36.39
C PRO A 184 -2.59 23.75 36.49
N LEU A 185 -2.47 22.44 36.22
CA LEU A 185 -3.59 21.51 36.17
C LEU A 185 -3.71 20.70 37.48
N PRO A 186 -4.89 20.62 38.09
CA PRO A 186 -5.12 19.78 39.27
C PRO A 186 -5.36 18.31 38.87
N ASP A 187 -5.05 17.36 39.75
CA ASP A 187 -5.18 15.91 39.50
C ASP A 187 -6.57 15.47 39.01
N ASN A 188 -7.62 16.18 39.42
CA ASN A 188 -8.99 15.88 39.02
C ASN A 188 -9.36 16.37 37.60
N PHE A 189 -8.47 17.06 36.89
CA PHE A 189 -8.67 17.51 35.52
C PHE A 189 -8.38 16.43 34.47
N TYR A 190 -7.40 15.56 34.71
CA TYR A 190 -6.87 14.64 33.69
C TYR A 190 -7.92 13.66 33.16
N LYS A 191 -8.73 13.04 34.03
CA LYS A 191 -9.76 12.09 33.58
C LYS A 191 -10.88 12.77 32.75
N PRO A 192 -11.51 13.87 33.21
CA PRO A 192 -12.49 14.58 32.39
C PRO A 192 -11.92 15.07 31.05
N PHE A 193 -10.67 15.53 31.03
CA PHE A 193 -9.98 15.91 29.80
C PHE A 193 -9.81 14.72 28.86
N HIS A 194 -9.28 13.59 29.34
CA HIS A 194 -9.12 12.36 28.57
C HIS A 194 -10.44 11.89 27.94
N ASP A 195 -11.51 11.85 28.74
CA ASP A 195 -12.84 11.44 28.28
C ASP A 195 -13.35 12.36 27.16
N ALA A 196 -13.13 13.68 27.27
CA ALA A 196 -13.49 14.65 26.24
C ALA A 196 -12.61 14.53 25.00
N TYR A 197 -11.30 14.38 25.18
CA TYR A 197 -10.32 14.20 24.10
C TYR A 197 -10.64 12.96 23.26
N ILE A 198 -10.90 11.80 23.89
CA ILE A 198 -11.24 10.56 23.18
C ILE A 198 -12.58 10.69 22.44
N LYS A 199 -13.58 11.37 23.02
CA LYS A 199 -14.85 11.64 22.34
C LYS A 199 -14.65 12.55 21.13
N LEU A 200 -13.86 13.61 21.28
CA LEU A 200 -13.57 14.57 20.23
C LEU A 200 -12.84 13.90 19.08
N LYS A 201 -11.82 13.09 19.37
CA LYS A 201 -11.06 12.31 18.41
C LYS A 201 -11.92 11.32 17.59
N LYS A 202 -12.98 10.77 18.20
CA LYS A 202 -13.93 9.88 17.51
C LYS A 202 -14.94 10.62 16.63
N LYS A 203 -15.21 11.89 16.94
CA LYS A 203 -16.21 12.72 16.24
C LYS A 203 -15.59 13.57 15.13
N CYS A 204 -14.32 13.95 15.26
CA CYS A 204 -13.65 14.77 14.26
C CYS A 204 -13.48 14.01 12.94
N PHE A 205 -13.79 14.67 11.83
CA PHE A 205 -13.55 14.17 10.49
C PHE A 205 -13.11 15.32 9.58
N ALA A 206 -12.39 14.99 8.51
CA ALA A 206 -12.13 15.93 7.43
C ALA A 206 -13.15 15.72 6.31
N SER A 207 -13.67 16.80 5.76
CA SER A 207 -14.58 16.75 4.62
C SER A 207 -13.76 16.62 3.33
N LEU A 208 -14.13 15.68 2.46
CA LEU A 208 -13.50 15.53 1.15
C LEU A 208 -14.41 16.08 0.05
N GLN A 209 -13.92 17.07 -0.68
CA GLN A 209 -14.63 17.66 -1.80
C GLN A 209 -14.20 17.00 -3.11
N VAL A 210 -15.12 16.26 -3.74
CA VAL A 210 -14.91 15.68 -5.06
C VAL A 210 -14.95 16.79 -6.12
N PRO A 211 -13.97 16.87 -7.04
CA PRO A 211 -13.93 17.91 -8.05
C PRO A 211 -15.11 17.81 -9.01
N LYS A 212 -15.62 18.95 -9.49
CA LYS A 212 -16.64 18.99 -10.54
C LYS A 212 -16.05 18.47 -11.87
N PRO A 213 -16.89 17.94 -12.78
CA PRO A 213 -16.43 17.58 -14.12
C PRO A 213 -15.76 18.79 -14.80
N GLY A 214 -14.59 18.57 -15.41
CA GLY A 214 -13.81 19.63 -16.06
C GLY A 214 -13.04 20.54 -15.11
N GLU A 215 -13.15 20.36 -13.78
CA GLU A 215 -12.39 21.14 -12.81
C GLU A 215 -10.91 20.70 -12.82
N LYS A 216 -10.01 21.68 -12.90
CA LYS A 216 -8.57 21.45 -12.76
C LYS A 216 -8.22 21.27 -11.29
N VAL A 217 -7.78 20.07 -10.93
CA VAL A 217 -7.23 19.76 -9.61
C VAL A 217 -5.72 19.86 -9.64
N THR A 218 -5.13 20.61 -8.72
CA THR A 218 -3.67 20.70 -8.55
C THR A 218 -3.18 19.71 -7.51
N VAL A 219 -3.79 19.74 -6.32
CA VAL A 219 -3.48 18.87 -5.18
C VAL A 219 -4.77 18.24 -4.67
N GLY A 220 -4.80 16.91 -4.63
CA GLY A 220 -5.89 16.10 -4.09
C GLY A 220 -5.36 14.99 -3.17
N PHE A 221 -6.27 14.14 -2.70
CA PHE A 221 -5.98 13.09 -1.73
C PHE A 221 -4.80 12.18 -2.10
N LEU A 222 -4.75 11.62 -3.32
CA LEU A 222 -3.63 10.78 -3.73
C LEU A 222 -2.30 11.53 -3.85
N ASP A 223 -2.29 12.85 -4.05
CA ASP A 223 -1.05 13.63 -4.05
C ASP A 223 -0.47 13.73 -2.63
N GLU A 224 -1.32 13.98 -1.64
CA GLU A 224 -0.92 13.98 -0.22
C GLU A 224 -0.38 12.62 0.21
N VAL A 225 -1.03 11.54 -0.25
CA VAL A 225 -0.55 10.18 -0.04
C VAL A 225 0.82 9.96 -0.72
N ALA A 226 0.96 10.32 -2.00
CA ALA A 226 2.22 10.15 -2.71
C ALA A 226 3.36 10.92 -2.03
N ASN A 227 3.09 12.16 -1.59
CA ASN A 227 4.04 12.98 -0.85
C ASN A 227 4.39 12.36 0.52
N ALA A 228 3.42 11.79 1.24
CA ALA A 228 3.68 11.10 2.49
C ALA A 228 4.58 9.86 2.30
N LEU A 229 4.30 9.05 1.28
CA LEU A 229 5.12 7.88 0.93
C LEU A 229 6.53 8.28 0.49
N ALA A 230 6.66 9.35 -0.29
CA ALA A 230 7.96 9.89 -0.71
C ALA A 230 8.79 10.38 0.49
N ARG A 231 8.17 11.11 1.44
CA ARG A 231 8.85 11.52 2.68
C ARG A 231 9.32 10.33 3.51
N GLN A 232 8.49 9.28 3.64
CA GLN A 232 8.91 8.05 4.32
C GLN A 232 10.09 7.38 3.60
N ALA A 233 10.12 7.38 2.27
CA ALA A 233 11.26 6.87 1.50
C ALA A 233 12.54 7.67 1.75
N ASP A 234 12.44 9.01 1.78
CA ASP A 234 13.57 9.90 2.07
C ASP A 234 14.09 9.72 3.50
N GLU A 235 13.20 9.65 4.49
CA GLU A 235 13.56 9.38 5.90
C GLU A 235 14.24 8.01 6.04
N TYR A 236 13.70 7.00 5.36
CA TYR A 236 14.27 5.66 5.31
C TYR A 236 15.69 5.68 4.73
N HIS A 237 15.88 6.39 3.61
CA HIS A 237 17.19 6.53 2.97
C HIS A 237 18.19 7.23 3.87
N ALA A 238 17.77 8.32 4.52
CA ALA A 238 18.61 9.08 5.44
C ALA A 238 19.08 8.22 6.63
N SER A 239 18.19 7.42 7.22
CA SER A 239 18.58 6.48 8.29
C SER A 239 19.48 5.35 7.76
N LEU A 240 19.19 4.82 6.56
CA LEU A 240 20.00 3.76 5.97
C LEU A 240 21.45 4.21 5.70
N GLN A 241 21.65 5.45 5.25
CA GLN A 241 22.98 6.02 5.05
C GLN A 241 23.80 6.12 6.35
N LYS A 242 23.13 6.37 7.49
CA LYS A 242 23.77 6.47 8.81
C LYS A 242 24.06 5.12 9.47
N CYS A 243 23.52 4.02 8.94
CA CYS A 243 23.74 2.68 9.49
C CYS A 243 25.17 2.17 9.24
N GLY A 244 25.89 2.67 8.23
CA GLY A 244 27.23 2.21 7.85
C GLY A 244 27.23 1.01 6.89
N PRO A 245 28.42 0.51 6.48
CA PRO A 245 28.55 -0.64 5.57
C PRO A 245 28.01 -1.95 6.15
N GLN A 246 28.03 -2.10 7.48
CA GLN A 246 27.31 -3.15 8.21
C GLN A 246 26.13 -2.48 8.91
N LEU A 247 24.92 -2.94 8.63
CA LEU A 247 23.70 -2.23 9.03
C LEU A 247 23.53 -2.10 10.55
N ASP A 248 24.16 -2.96 11.33
CA ASP A 248 24.12 -2.99 12.79
C ASP A 248 25.19 -2.10 13.46
N GLN A 249 26.06 -1.41 12.71
CA GLN A 249 27.05 -0.50 13.30
C GLN A 249 26.39 0.66 14.06
N ASN A 250 25.23 1.12 13.59
CA ASN A 250 24.39 2.06 14.31
C ASN A 250 23.01 1.46 14.55
N GLN A 251 22.87 0.69 15.63
CA GLN A 251 21.64 -0.01 15.99
C GLN A 251 20.42 0.93 16.10
N ALA A 252 20.60 2.16 16.56
CA ALA A 252 19.50 3.12 16.69
C ALA A 252 18.94 3.51 15.32
N GLU A 253 19.82 3.79 14.36
CA GLU A 253 19.41 4.11 12.98
C GLU A 253 18.83 2.89 12.27
N PHE A 254 19.38 1.69 12.50
CA PHE A 254 18.81 0.46 11.93
C PHE A 254 17.43 0.13 12.50
N ASN A 255 17.22 0.35 13.79
CA ASN A 255 15.89 0.24 14.39
C ASN A 255 14.90 1.22 13.75
N ASN A 256 15.35 2.44 13.38
CA ASN A 256 14.51 3.39 12.66
C ASN A 256 14.22 2.94 11.22
N VAL A 257 15.20 2.38 10.49
CA VAL A 257 15.00 1.73 9.17
C VAL A 257 13.90 0.66 9.27
N LEU A 258 13.96 -0.21 10.28
CA LEU A 258 12.97 -1.26 10.52
C LEU A 258 11.58 -0.69 10.83
N ARG A 259 11.51 0.36 11.64
CA ARG A 259 10.26 1.06 11.97
C ARG A 259 9.62 1.64 10.72
N ILE A 260 10.38 2.43 9.95
CA ILE A 260 9.87 3.10 8.75
C ILE A 260 9.44 2.06 7.71
N ALA A 261 10.23 1.00 7.49
CA ALA A 261 9.85 -0.06 6.55
C ALA A 261 8.53 -0.76 6.94
N TYR A 262 8.32 -1.00 8.24
CA TYR A 262 7.10 -1.61 8.74
C TYR A 262 5.88 -0.70 8.57
N ASP A 263 6.01 0.58 8.96
CA ASP A 263 4.94 1.56 8.84
C ASP A 263 4.57 1.76 7.36
N PHE A 264 5.59 1.91 6.50
CA PHE A 264 5.44 2.04 5.06
C PHE A 264 4.75 0.83 4.44
N GLU A 265 5.19 -0.40 4.75
CA GLU A 265 4.64 -1.62 4.14
C GLU A 265 3.14 -1.75 4.40
N SER A 266 2.72 -1.56 5.66
CA SER A 266 1.32 -1.68 6.05
C SER A 266 0.42 -0.74 5.25
N ASP A 267 0.85 0.50 5.06
CA ASP A 267 0.09 1.51 4.32
C ASP A 267 0.19 1.32 2.81
N ALA A 268 1.40 1.08 2.29
CA ALA A 268 1.66 0.86 0.87
C ALA A 268 0.87 -0.34 0.33
N VAL A 269 0.83 -1.48 1.04
CA VAL A 269 0.08 -2.65 0.59
C VAL A 269 -1.42 -2.35 0.45
N ARG A 270 -2.01 -1.60 1.38
CA ARG A 270 -3.43 -1.20 1.29
C ARG A 270 -3.68 -0.31 0.09
N ILE A 271 -2.80 0.66 -0.16
CA ILE A 271 -2.94 1.59 -1.29
C ILE A 271 -2.70 0.89 -2.62
N LEU A 272 -1.68 0.05 -2.74
CA LEU A 272 -1.44 -0.73 -3.96
C LEU A 272 -2.64 -1.63 -4.29
N ARG A 273 -3.24 -2.27 -3.28
CA ARG A 273 -4.48 -3.06 -3.46
C ARG A 273 -5.65 -2.21 -3.94
N LEU A 274 -5.84 -1.01 -3.38
CA LEU A 274 -6.85 -0.05 -3.84
C LEU A 274 -6.61 0.33 -5.30
N LEU A 275 -5.42 0.78 -5.66
CA LEU A 275 -5.10 1.27 -7.01
C LEU A 275 -5.24 0.15 -8.06
N MET A 276 -4.73 -1.05 -7.77
CA MET A 276 -4.91 -2.21 -8.65
C MET A 276 -6.39 -2.58 -8.81
N SER A 277 -7.20 -2.52 -7.75
CA SER A 277 -8.65 -2.76 -7.82
C SER A 277 -9.36 -1.70 -8.66
N VAL A 278 -8.97 -0.43 -8.53
CA VAL A 278 -9.48 0.66 -9.37
C VAL A 278 -9.11 0.42 -10.84
N CYS A 279 -7.88 0.01 -11.12
CA CYS A 279 -7.40 -0.33 -12.46
C CYS A 279 -8.16 -1.52 -13.08
N ASP A 280 -8.63 -2.49 -12.28
CA ASP A 280 -9.48 -3.56 -12.83
C ASP A 280 -10.85 -3.06 -13.26
N LEU A 281 -11.44 -2.21 -12.42
CA LEU A 281 -12.77 -1.65 -12.63
C LEU A 281 -12.80 -0.53 -13.68
N LYS A 282 -11.66 0.15 -13.86
CA LYS A 282 -11.43 1.30 -14.76
C LYS A 282 -10.06 1.13 -15.46
N PRO A 283 -9.95 0.20 -16.41
CA PRO A 283 -8.68 -0.15 -17.08
C PRO A 283 -8.03 1.00 -17.84
N ILE A 284 -8.79 2.03 -18.22
CA ILE A 284 -8.22 3.26 -18.80
C ILE A 284 -7.17 3.92 -17.88
N ILE A 285 -7.33 3.83 -16.56
CA ILE A 285 -6.34 4.35 -15.60
C ILE A 285 -5.05 3.55 -15.72
N LEU A 286 -5.13 2.22 -15.75
CA LEU A 286 -3.97 1.35 -15.93
C LEU A 286 -3.24 1.62 -17.25
N TRP A 287 -3.97 1.82 -18.34
CA TRP A 287 -3.37 2.10 -19.64
C TRP A 287 -2.58 3.42 -19.61
N MET A 288 -3.08 4.42 -18.88
CA MET A 288 -2.43 5.72 -18.69
C MET A 288 -1.29 5.69 -17.67
N THR A 289 -1.10 4.60 -16.92
CA THR A 289 -0.06 4.45 -15.88
C THR A 289 0.79 3.19 -16.03
N LEU A 290 0.75 2.56 -17.21
CA LEU A 290 1.28 1.23 -17.45
C LEU A 290 2.76 1.09 -17.06
N SER A 291 3.58 2.08 -17.44
CA SER A 291 5.02 2.07 -17.14
C SER A 291 5.30 2.14 -15.64
N ALA A 292 4.52 2.91 -14.87
CA ALA A 292 4.68 3.01 -13.42
C ALA A 292 4.35 1.69 -12.71
N HIS A 293 3.30 0.99 -13.18
CA HIS A 293 2.97 -0.34 -12.66
C HIS A 293 4.06 -1.38 -12.96
N HIS A 294 4.64 -1.33 -14.16
CA HIS A 294 5.76 -2.19 -14.53
C HIS A 294 7.02 -1.87 -13.72
N ASN A 295 7.38 -0.59 -13.58
CA ASN A 295 8.55 -0.15 -12.81
C ASN A 295 8.46 -0.57 -11.34
N LEU A 296 7.27 -0.50 -10.74
CA LEU A 296 7.05 -1.03 -9.39
C LEU A 296 7.31 -2.54 -9.33
N SER A 297 6.82 -3.31 -10.30
CA SER A 297 7.08 -4.74 -10.38
C SER A 297 8.57 -5.06 -10.51
N GLU A 298 9.30 -4.31 -11.33
CA GLU A 298 10.76 -4.44 -11.46
C GLU A 298 11.49 -4.13 -10.15
N ALA A 299 11.07 -3.08 -9.43
CA ALA A 299 11.62 -2.76 -8.11
C ALA A 299 11.43 -3.94 -7.13
N PHE A 300 10.25 -4.57 -7.14
CA PHE A 300 10.02 -5.78 -6.33
C PHE A 300 10.85 -6.98 -6.79
N ARG A 301 11.01 -7.22 -8.10
CA ARG A 301 11.84 -8.32 -8.65
C ARG A 301 13.31 -8.19 -8.27
N CYS A 302 13.78 -6.95 -8.11
CA CYS A 302 15.13 -6.66 -7.66
C CYS A 302 15.39 -7.11 -6.22
N LEU A 303 14.38 -7.34 -5.38
CA LEU A 303 14.59 -7.76 -3.99
C LEU A 303 15.25 -9.16 -3.91
N PRO A 304 16.23 -9.39 -3.00
CA PRO A 304 17.06 -10.62 -2.95
C PRO A 304 16.35 -11.98 -2.75
N ARG A 305 15.03 -12.02 -2.55
CA ARG A 305 14.24 -13.27 -2.45
C ARG A 305 13.08 -13.35 -3.44
N SER A 306 12.93 -12.36 -4.33
CA SER A 306 11.88 -12.34 -5.35
C SER A 306 12.21 -13.18 -6.58
N ARG A 307 13.44 -13.71 -6.70
CA ARG A 307 13.93 -14.36 -7.94
C ARG A 307 13.30 -15.71 -8.25
N ASP A 308 12.77 -16.43 -7.26
CA ASP A 308 12.15 -17.76 -7.46
C ASP A 308 10.65 -17.70 -7.81
N GLN A 309 10.05 -16.50 -7.85
CA GLN A 309 8.66 -16.33 -8.27
C GLN A 309 8.58 -15.50 -9.55
N ASN A 310 7.99 -16.08 -10.60
CA ASN A 310 7.77 -15.41 -11.90
C ASN A 310 7.06 -14.04 -11.77
N LYS A 311 6.36 -13.81 -10.66
CA LYS A 311 5.60 -12.59 -10.39
C LYS A 311 5.75 -12.16 -8.93
N PRO A 312 6.13 -10.90 -8.63
CA PRO A 312 6.30 -10.46 -7.25
C PRO A 312 4.99 -10.43 -6.46
N SER A 313 5.06 -10.68 -5.14
CA SER A 313 3.89 -10.78 -4.25
C SER A 313 3.98 -9.76 -3.11
N LEU A 314 2.86 -9.07 -2.85
CA LEU A 314 2.72 -8.16 -1.71
C LEU A 314 2.77 -8.90 -0.38
N SER A 315 2.20 -10.12 -0.29
CA SER A 315 2.29 -10.91 0.95
C SER A 315 3.74 -11.32 1.25
N ASN A 316 4.53 -11.70 0.25
CA ASN A 316 5.93 -12.04 0.49
C ASN A 316 6.72 -10.83 0.98
N TYR A 317 6.50 -9.66 0.36
CA TYR A 317 7.13 -8.41 0.77
C TYR A 317 6.81 -8.08 2.23
N ARG A 318 5.53 -8.17 2.60
CA ARG A 318 5.06 -8.03 3.98
C ARG A 318 5.74 -8.98 4.94
N GLU A 319 5.75 -10.26 4.61
CA GLU A 319 6.37 -11.30 5.45
C GLU A 319 7.87 -11.07 5.67
N MET A 320 8.58 -10.56 4.66
CA MET A 320 10.01 -10.24 4.79
C MET A 320 10.25 -9.11 5.79
N ILE A 321 9.50 -8.01 5.69
CA ILE A 321 9.64 -6.86 6.59
C ILE A 321 9.18 -7.22 8.01
N HIS A 322 8.02 -7.87 8.15
CA HIS A 322 7.54 -8.35 9.44
C HIS A 322 8.52 -9.33 10.12
N GLY A 323 9.04 -10.29 9.36
CA GLY A 323 10.01 -11.26 9.89
C GLY A 323 11.29 -10.60 10.37
N ALA A 324 11.83 -9.65 9.59
CA ALA A 324 13.01 -8.89 9.99
C ALA A 324 12.78 -8.02 11.22
N ARG A 325 11.64 -7.30 11.28
CA ARG A 325 11.26 -6.52 12.46
C ARG A 325 11.16 -7.42 13.68
N ASN A 326 10.36 -8.49 13.59
CA ASN A 326 10.13 -9.38 14.72
C ASN A 326 11.45 -9.96 15.26
N ARG A 327 12.38 -10.34 14.39
CA ARG A 327 13.72 -10.77 14.82
C ARG A 327 14.47 -9.68 15.58
N ALA A 328 14.48 -8.45 15.08
CA ALA A 328 15.21 -7.36 15.71
C ALA A 328 14.62 -6.97 17.08
N PHE A 329 13.31 -7.06 17.25
CA PHE A 329 12.60 -6.64 18.48
C PHE A 329 12.32 -7.78 19.47
N HIS A 330 12.33 -9.05 19.05
CA HIS A 330 12.02 -10.21 19.91
C HIS A 330 13.23 -11.10 20.27
N ASN A 331 14.45 -10.56 20.23
CA ASN A 331 15.66 -11.25 20.70
C ASN A 331 15.83 -11.22 22.24
N LEU A 332 14.73 -11.32 23.01
CA LEU A 332 14.84 -11.42 24.48
C LEU A 332 15.58 -12.72 24.89
N LEU A 333 15.44 -13.77 24.09
CA LEU A 333 16.06 -15.07 24.33
C LEU A 333 17.36 -15.21 23.53
N PRO A 334 18.49 -15.61 24.15
CA PRO A 334 19.80 -15.67 23.51
C PRO A 334 20.00 -16.90 22.60
N PHE A 335 18.94 -17.67 22.31
CA PHE A 335 19.02 -18.92 21.55
C PHE A 335 18.12 -18.87 20.32
N GLY A 336 18.67 -19.27 19.17
CA GLY A 336 17.95 -19.32 17.88
C GLY A 336 17.17 -20.62 17.64
N GLN A 337 17.34 -21.64 18.49
CA GLN A 337 16.73 -22.96 18.34
C GLN A 337 15.59 -23.17 19.33
N SER A 338 14.58 -23.94 18.94
CA SER A 338 13.55 -24.41 19.88
C SER A 338 14.20 -25.26 20.97
N ILE A 339 13.87 -24.99 22.23
CA ILE A 339 14.33 -25.80 23.36
C ILE A 339 13.35 -26.96 23.52
N GLN A 340 13.86 -28.17 23.37
CA GLN A 340 13.14 -29.37 23.79
C GLN A 340 13.56 -29.72 25.21
N VAL A 341 12.60 -29.69 26.13
CA VAL A 341 12.82 -30.12 27.52
C VAL A 341 12.42 -31.59 27.60
N ASP A 342 13.37 -32.43 27.99
CA ASP A 342 13.08 -33.82 28.35
C ASP A 342 12.43 -33.84 29.74
N LEU A 343 11.21 -34.37 29.80
CA LEU A 343 10.44 -34.49 31.03
C LEU A 343 10.48 -35.92 31.60
N ASP A 344 11.29 -36.81 31.00
CA ASP A 344 11.44 -38.17 31.50
C ASP A 344 11.92 -38.16 32.96
N GLY A 345 11.17 -38.85 33.83
CA GLY A 345 11.43 -38.90 35.27
C GLY A 345 10.81 -37.76 36.10
N ILE A 346 10.17 -36.76 35.48
CA ILE A 346 9.38 -35.74 36.19
C ILE A 346 7.98 -36.29 36.49
N ASN A 347 7.60 -36.32 37.77
CA ASN A 347 6.28 -36.79 38.19
C ASN A 347 5.28 -35.64 38.23
N ILE A 348 4.38 -35.58 37.25
CA ILE A 348 3.28 -34.62 37.20
C ILE A 348 2.00 -35.30 37.73
N LYS A 349 1.44 -34.78 38.83
CA LYS A 349 0.22 -35.36 39.41
C LYS A 349 -1.03 -34.94 38.62
N ALA A 350 -1.73 -35.92 38.07
CA ALA A 350 -3.05 -35.68 37.50
C ALA A 350 -4.03 -35.20 38.59
N LYS A 351 -4.83 -34.17 38.28
CA LYS A 351 -5.87 -33.64 39.17
C LYS A 351 -7.25 -34.11 38.75
N ARG A 352 -7.59 -33.94 37.47
CA ARG A 352 -8.91 -34.27 36.94
C ARG A 352 -8.86 -34.58 35.46
N LEU A 353 -9.60 -35.59 35.05
CA LEU A 353 -9.88 -35.89 33.65
C LEU A 353 -11.39 -35.92 33.45
N ARG A 354 -11.90 -35.15 32.48
CA ARG A 354 -13.29 -35.24 32.00
C ARG A 354 -13.28 -35.63 30.53
N LEU A 355 -14.04 -36.66 30.18
CA LEU A 355 -14.19 -37.20 28.83
C LEU A 355 -15.68 -37.37 28.51
N PHE A 356 -16.00 -37.50 27.22
CA PHE A 356 -17.34 -37.78 26.71
C PHE A 356 -18.42 -36.79 27.16
N SER A 357 -18.08 -35.50 27.26
CA SER A 357 -19.09 -34.45 27.37
C SER A 357 -20.12 -34.56 26.24
N GLU A 358 -21.34 -34.08 26.47
CA GLU A 358 -22.33 -33.94 25.40
C GLU A 358 -21.76 -33.15 24.21
N TYR A 359 -22.25 -33.40 22.98
CA TYR A 359 -21.69 -32.83 21.75
C TYR A 359 -21.57 -31.29 21.78
N LYS A 360 -22.52 -30.61 22.44
CA LYS A 360 -22.53 -29.15 22.58
C LYS A 360 -21.54 -28.62 23.63
N LEU A 361 -20.99 -29.47 24.48
CA LEU A 361 -20.10 -29.14 25.61
C LEU A 361 -18.67 -29.66 25.40
N LYS A 362 -18.23 -29.80 24.15
CA LYS A 362 -16.91 -30.41 23.82
C LYS A 362 -15.73 -29.74 24.54
N SER A 363 -15.82 -28.45 24.83
CA SER A 363 -14.83 -27.68 25.59
C SER A 363 -14.71 -28.09 27.07
N GLU A 364 -15.66 -28.86 27.61
CA GLU A 364 -15.59 -29.39 28.98
C GLU A 364 -14.73 -30.65 29.10
N ASN A 365 -14.40 -31.31 27.98
CA ASN A 365 -13.41 -32.38 28.01
C ASN A 365 -12.05 -31.77 28.32
N VAL A 366 -11.53 -32.05 29.51
CA VAL A 366 -10.31 -31.41 30.01
C VAL A 366 -9.46 -32.42 30.74
N PHE A 367 -8.16 -32.35 30.50
CA PHE A 367 -7.14 -32.93 31.37
C PHE A 367 -6.52 -31.80 32.18
N ASP A 368 -6.58 -31.96 33.49
CA ASP A 368 -6.07 -31.02 34.49
C ASP A 368 -5.08 -31.73 35.40
N PHE A 369 -3.97 -31.07 35.69
CA PHE A 369 -2.82 -31.64 36.39
C PHE A 369 -2.11 -30.56 37.22
N GLU A 370 -1.25 -30.99 38.15
CA GLU A 370 -0.40 -30.11 38.94
C GLU A 370 0.51 -29.27 38.02
N ASP A 371 0.65 -27.98 38.31
CA ASP A 371 1.44 -27.05 37.48
C ASP A 371 0.97 -26.85 36.03
N LYS A 372 -0.25 -27.25 35.67
CA LYS A 372 -0.82 -26.97 34.34
C LYS A 372 -0.73 -25.49 33.93
N GLN A 373 -1.09 -24.58 34.84
CA GLN A 373 -0.99 -23.13 34.59
C GLN A 373 0.44 -22.68 34.35
N LEU A 374 1.42 -23.29 35.03
CA LEU A 374 2.84 -23.01 34.82
C LEU A 374 3.27 -23.50 33.43
N VAL A 375 2.86 -24.71 33.03
CA VAL A 375 3.12 -25.23 31.67
C VAL A 375 2.49 -24.32 30.62
N GLU A 376 1.25 -23.87 30.82
CA GLU A 376 0.58 -22.92 29.93
C GLU A 376 1.39 -21.62 29.78
N ILE A 377 1.79 -20.99 30.91
CA ILE A 377 2.65 -19.80 30.90
C ILE A 377 3.99 -20.05 30.20
N LEU A 378 4.64 -21.19 30.46
CA LEU A 378 5.91 -21.55 29.81
C LEU A 378 5.76 -21.74 28.29
N THR A 379 4.60 -22.22 27.82
CA THR A 379 4.32 -22.38 26.39
C THR A 379 3.98 -21.08 25.66
N GLU A 380 3.71 -19.98 26.38
CA GLU A 380 3.55 -18.65 25.79
C GLU A 380 4.87 -18.08 25.26
N PHE A 381 6.02 -18.59 25.71
CA PHE A 381 7.33 -18.19 25.19
C PHE A 381 7.59 -18.79 23.81
N THR A 382 7.33 -17.99 22.78
CA THR A 382 7.60 -18.36 21.38
C THR A 382 8.86 -17.69 20.84
N ARG A 383 9.57 -18.36 19.91
CA ARG A 383 10.62 -17.74 19.10
C ARG A 383 10.04 -17.15 17.82
N ALA A 384 10.62 -16.06 17.33
CA ALA A 384 10.29 -15.52 16.00
C ALA A 384 10.85 -16.43 14.90
N ASP A 385 10.13 -16.53 13.76
CA ASP A 385 10.61 -17.25 12.58
C ASP A 385 11.85 -16.54 11.98
N GLU A 386 12.90 -17.30 11.68
CA GLU A 386 14.17 -16.75 11.20
C GLU A 386 14.15 -16.50 9.68
N LYS A 387 13.48 -15.44 9.25
CA LYS A 387 13.68 -14.92 7.89
C LYS A 387 14.83 -13.92 7.88
N TYR A 388 16.04 -14.41 7.60
CA TYR A 388 17.20 -13.53 7.37
C TYR A 388 16.96 -12.63 6.15
N VAL A 389 17.07 -11.32 6.37
CA VAL A 389 16.96 -10.30 5.32
C VAL A 389 18.34 -9.67 5.14
N THR A 390 18.87 -9.75 3.92
CA THR A 390 20.25 -9.31 3.64
C THR A 390 20.37 -7.78 3.66
N PRO A 391 21.58 -7.21 3.86
CA PRO A 391 21.79 -5.78 3.74
C PRO A 391 21.37 -5.19 2.38
N ASP A 392 21.53 -5.96 1.31
CA ASP A 392 21.12 -5.59 -0.04
C ASP A 392 19.60 -5.41 -0.17
N PHE A 393 18.81 -6.19 0.58
CA PHE A 393 17.36 -6.01 0.61
C PHE A 393 16.99 -4.60 1.08
N TRP A 394 17.60 -4.11 2.17
CA TRP A 394 17.25 -2.80 2.71
C TRP A 394 17.62 -1.68 1.74
N LYS A 395 18.72 -1.82 0.99
CA LYS A 395 19.09 -0.87 -0.06
C LYS A 395 18.04 -0.87 -1.18
N ARG A 396 17.63 -2.04 -1.67
CA ARG A 396 16.65 -2.17 -2.77
C ARG A 396 15.21 -1.90 -2.33
N ASN A 397 14.91 -2.04 -1.04
CA ASN A 397 13.61 -1.69 -0.49
C ASN A 397 13.31 -0.19 -0.67
N HIS A 398 14.34 0.66 -0.62
CA HIS A 398 14.18 2.07 -0.94
C HIS A 398 13.64 2.28 -2.36
N ASP A 399 14.12 1.52 -3.35
CA ASP A 399 13.64 1.59 -4.73
C ASP A 399 12.15 1.19 -4.83
N VAL A 400 11.71 0.20 -4.04
CA VAL A 400 10.30 -0.18 -3.93
C VAL A 400 9.47 0.95 -3.33
N MET A 401 9.99 1.62 -2.30
CA MET A 401 9.31 2.75 -1.67
C MET A 401 9.11 3.91 -2.64
N ILE A 402 10.18 4.27 -3.39
CA ILE A 402 10.14 5.29 -4.43
C ILE A 402 9.15 4.90 -5.54
N ALA A 403 9.25 3.68 -6.08
CA ALA A 403 8.38 3.24 -7.17
C ALA A 403 6.91 3.18 -6.76
N THR A 404 6.63 2.89 -5.49
CA THR A 404 5.27 2.94 -4.93
C THR A 404 4.76 4.38 -4.93
N ALA A 405 5.52 5.34 -4.40
CA ALA A 405 5.13 6.76 -4.39
C ALA A 405 4.91 7.30 -5.81
N GLN A 406 5.80 6.93 -6.75
CA GLN A 406 5.67 7.29 -8.17
C GLN A 406 4.42 6.69 -8.82
N LEU A 407 4.07 5.44 -8.51
CA LEU A 407 2.83 4.84 -9.00
C LEU A 407 1.60 5.59 -8.48
N VAL A 408 1.57 5.93 -7.18
CA VAL A 408 0.45 6.69 -6.60
C VAL A 408 0.30 8.04 -7.28
N ALA A 409 1.42 8.76 -7.50
CA ALA A 409 1.43 10.04 -8.20
C ALA A 409 0.94 9.90 -9.65
N ALA A 410 1.43 8.90 -10.39
CA ALA A 410 1.01 8.64 -11.77
C ALA A 410 -0.49 8.34 -11.88
N VAL A 411 -1.04 7.55 -10.93
CA VAL A 411 -2.49 7.30 -10.87
C VAL A 411 -3.27 8.56 -10.52
N SER A 412 -2.77 9.39 -9.60
CA SER A 412 -3.35 10.71 -9.31
C SER A 412 -3.47 11.55 -10.59
N ASP A 413 -2.38 11.69 -11.34
CA ASP A 413 -2.32 12.50 -12.55
C ASP A 413 -3.23 11.94 -13.67
N ALA A 414 -3.28 10.62 -13.83
CA ALA A 414 -4.20 9.98 -14.77
C ALA A 414 -5.67 10.28 -14.41
N ILE A 415 -6.06 10.18 -13.14
CA ILE A 415 -7.42 10.47 -12.70
C ILE A 415 -7.75 11.97 -12.84
N LYS A 416 -6.80 12.87 -12.57
CA LYS A 416 -6.97 14.32 -12.80
C LYS A 416 -7.16 14.63 -14.28
N ALA A 417 -6.36 14.03 -15.16
CA ALA A 417 -6.50 14.17 -16.60
C ALA A 417 -7.88 13.68 -17.07
N LEU A 418 -8.34 12.54 -16.56
CA LEU A 418 -9.68 12.03 -16.84
C LEU A 418 -10.79 12.98 -16.32
N ASN A 419 -10.66 13.56 -15.13
CA ASN A 419 -11.64 14.52 -14.60
C ASN A 419 -11.74 15.77 -15.47
N LEU A 420 -10.60 16.31 -15.90
CA LEU A 420 -10.54 17.49 -16.77
C LEU A 420 -11.26 17.24 -18.11
N LEU A 421 -11.22 16.00 -18.59
CA LEU A 421 -11.88 15.58 -19.83
C LEU A 421 -13.32 15.10 -19.60
N HIS A 422 -13.76 14.90 -18.36
CA HIS A 422 -15.13 14.55 -18.03
C HIS A 422 -16.01 15.80 -18.12
N VAL A 423 -17.12 15.75 -18.87
CA VAL A 423 -18.11 16.83 -19.00
C VAL A 423 -19.48 16.29 -18.64
#